data_AF-A0A6B3M4Q8-F1
#
_entry.id   AF-A0A6B3M4Q8-F1
#
_cell.length_a   1.000
_cell.length_b   1.000
_cell.length_c   1.000
_cell.angle_alpha   90.00
_cell.angle_beta   90.00
_cell.angle_gamma   90.00
#
_symmetry.space_group_name_H-M   'P 1'
#
loop_
_entity.id
_entity.type
_entity.pdbx_description
1 polymer ?
#
loop_
_entity_poly.entity_id
_entity_poly.type
_entity_poly.pdbx_seq_one_letter_code
_entity_poly.pdbx_strand_id
1 'polypeptide(L)'
;MKNLEFDPAAFEDLAWWVEHDRKQALKIIKLIQEVQRSPFQGIGKPEKLKHDLSGCWSRRIDREHLILALPIDVVFPSLISPD
;
A
#
# COMPACT_ATOMS: atom_id res chain seq x y z
N MET A 1 13.59 5.71 -12.00
CA MET A 1 12.53 5.10 -11.17
C MET A 1 13.15 4.79 -9.81
N LYS A 2 12.41 4.97 -8.71
CA LYS A 2 12.86 4.48 -7.40
C LYS A 2 12.64 2.97 -7.33
N ASN A 3 13.51 2.28 -6.60
CA ASN A 3 13.32 0.86 -6.31
C ASN A 3 12.06 0.68 -5.46
N LEU A 4 11.38 -0.46 -5.64
CA LEU A 4 10.28 -0.87 -4.78
C LEU A 4 10.76 -2.04 -3.96
N GLU A 5 10.72 -1.91 -2.64
CA GLU A 5 10.90 -3.03 -1.74
C GLU A 5 9.54 -3.41 -1.16
N PHE A 6 9.26 -4.71 -1.19
CA PHE A 6 8.07 -5.30 -0.61
C PHE A 6 8.49 -6.15 0.56
N ASP A 7 7.77 -6.06 1.67
CA ASP A 7 7.78 -7.14 2.64
C ASP A 7 7.26 -8.43 1.95
N PRO A 8 7.82 -9.61 2.26
CA PRO A 8 7.38 -10.87 1.67
C PRO A 8 5.87 -11.10 1.76
N ALA A 9 5.22 -10.77 2.87
CA ALA A 9 3.78 -10.95 3.03
C ALA A 9 2.96 -10.06 2.08
N ALA A 10 3.52 -8.94 1.60
CA ALA A 10 2.82 -7.95 0.76
C ALA A 10 2.70 -8.52 -0.64
N PHE A 11 3.77 -9.19 -1.03
CA PHE A 11 3.84 -9.86 -2.29
C PHE A 11 2.88 -11.05 -2.31
N GLU A 12 2.80 -11.81 -1.22
CA GLU A 12 1.81 -12.88 -1.04
C GLU A 12 0.37 -12.35 -1.06
N ASP A 13 0.08 -11.27 -0.34
CA ASP A 13 -1.24 -10.62 -0.35
C ASP A 13 -1.61 -10.15 -1.77
N LEU A 14 -0.69 -9.51 -2.48
CA LEU A 14 -0.91 -9.08 -3.85
C LEU A 14 -1.16 -10.28 -4.78
N ALA A 15 -0.42 -11.38 -4.62
CA ALA A 15 -0.63 -12.61 -5.36
C ALA A 15 -2.02 -13.20 -5.09
N TRP A 16 -2.43 -13.25 -3.82
CA TRP A 16 -3.76 -13.70 -3.42
C TRP A 16 -4.85 -12.84 -4.09
N TRP A 17 -4.71 -11.51 -4.07
CA TRP A 17 -5.62 -10.60 -4.75
C TRP A 17 -5.66 -10.82 -6.27
N VAL A 18 -4.52 -11.13 -6.91
CA VAL A 18 -4.50 -11.44 -8.34
C VAL A 18 -5.35 -12.67 -8.66
N GLU A 19 -5.33 -13.68 -7.79
CA GLU A 19 -6.08 -14.93 -7.95
C GLU A 19 -7.57 -14.78 -7.61
N HIS A 20 -7.90 -14.00 -6.57
CA HIS A 20 -9.26 -13.98 -6.00
C HIS A 20 -10.08 -12.75 -6.42
N ASP A 21 -9.46 -11.57 -6.56
CA ASP A 21 -10.12 -10.36 -7.05
C ASP A 21 -9.14 -9.46 -7.82
N ARG A 22 -9.06 -9.72 -9.13
CA ARG A 22 -8.23 -8.97 -10.06
C ARG A 22 -8.53 -7.47 -10.07
N LYS A 23 -9.75 -7.03 -9.75
CA LYS A 23 -10.10 -5.60 -9.70
C LYS A 23 -9.39 -4.93 -8.53
N GLN A 24 -9.33 -5.58 -7.37
CA GLN A 24 -8.57 -5.09 -6.22
C GLN A 24 -7.06 -5.10 -6.51
N ALA A 25 -6.53 -6.19 -7.09
CA ALA A 25 -5.12 -6.25 -7.47
C ALA A 25 -4.69 -5.08 -8.39
N LEU A 26 -5.50 -4.77 -9.41
CA LEU A 26 -5.23 -3.64 -10.31
C LEU A 26 -5.28 -2.28 -9.58
N LYS A 27 -6.14 -2.15 -8.58
CA LYS A 27 -6.23 -0.94 -7.75
C LYS A 27 -4.98 -0.76 -6.89
N ILE A 28 -4.49 -1.84 -6.29
CA ILE A 28 -3.24 -1.87 -5.50
C ILE A 28 -2.07 -1.47 -6.40
N ILE A 29 -1.93 -2.08 -7.58
CA ILE A 29 -0.88 -1.75 -8.55
C ILE A 29 -0.92 -0.27 -8.94
N LYS A 30 -2.11 0.29 -9.19
CA LYS A 30 -2.27 1.71 -9.52
C LYS A 30 -1.84 2.62 -8.36
N LEU A 31 -2.14 2.25 -7.12
CA LEU A 31 -1.71 3.01 -5.94
C LEU A 31 -0.20 2.97 -5.76
N ILE A 32 0.44 1.81 -5.95
CA ILE A 32 1.91 1.67 -5.91
C ILE A 32 2.56 2.59 -6.96
N GLN A 33 2.07 2.57 -8.19
CA GLN A 33 2.57 3.45 -9.26
C GLN A 33 2.40 4.93 -8.93
N GLU A 34 1.27 5.32 -8.34
CA GLU A 34 1.02 6.70 -7.95
C GLU A 34 1.97 7.14 -6.84
N VAL A 35 2.23 6.26 -5.87
CA VAL A 35 3.17 6.52 -4.79
C VAL A 35 4.59 6.74 -5.31
N GLN A 36 5.01 5.96 -6.30
CA GLN A 36 6.32 6.18 -6.93
C GLN A 36 6.44 7.56 -7.60
N ARG A 37 5.33 8.09 -8.12
CA ARG A 37 5.28 9.40 -8.80
C ARG A 37 5.13 10.55 -7.82
N SER A 38 4.22 10.43 -6.88
CA SER A 38 3.84 11.46 -5.92
C SER A 38 3.55 10.83 -4.56
N PRO A 39 4.55 10.61 -3.70
CA PRO A 39 4.40 9.86 -2.45
C PRO A 39 3.35 10.43 -1.49
N PHE A 40 3.23 11.76 -1.43
CA PHE A 40 2.44 12.47 -0.40
C PHE A 40 1.15 13.10 -0.94
N GLN A 41 0.83 12.91 -2.22
CA GLN A 41 -0.36 13.50 -2.85
C GLN A 41 -1.03 12.52 -3.82
N GLY A 42 -2.24 12.85 -4.27
CA GLY A 42 -2.97 12.06 -5.26
C GLY A 42 -3.99 11.10 -4.64
N ILE A 43 -4.23 9.99 -5.33
CA ILE A 43 -5.34 9.07 -5.01
C ILE A 43 -5.12 8.29 -3.71
N GLY A 44 -6.22 7.84 -3.10
CA GLY A 44 -6.18 7.03 -1.89
C GLY A 44 -6.06 7.82 -0.59
N LYS A 45 -6.30 9.14 -0.60
CA LYS A 45 -6.24 10.02 0.59
C LYS A 45 -4.97 9.79 1.43
N PRO A 46 -3.82 10.30 0.98
CA PRO A 46 -2.57 10.18 1.72
C PRO A 46 -2.70 10.74 3.13
N GLU A 47 -2.48 9.89 4.14
CA GLU A 47 -2.55 10.25 5.55
C GLU A 47 -1.19 10.03 6.21
N LYS A 48 -0.71 11.01 6.97
CA LYS A 48 0.54 10.87 7.72
C LYS A 48 0.29 10.06 8.98
N LEU A 49 1.06 8.98 9.17
CA LEU A 49 0.97 8.14 10.35
C LEU A 49 1.67 8.80 11.54
N LYS A 50 1.26 8.41 12.76
CA LYS A 50 1.70 8.99 14.04
C LYS A 50 2.38 7.92 14.91
N HIS A 51 2.95 8.35 16.03
CA HIS A 51 3.61 7.49 17.02
C HIS A 51 4.76 6.68 16.40
N ASP A 52 4.77 5.36 16.59
CA ASP A 52 5.83 4.45 16.12
C ASP A 52 5.96 4.41 14.59
N LEU A 53 4.94 4.88 13.88
CA LEU A 53 4.92 5.01 12.42
C LEU A 53 5.15 6.45 11.95
N SER A 54 5.68 7.33 12.82
CA SER A 54 6.01 8.70 12.45
C SER A 54 7.07 8.73 11.35
N GLY A 55 6.73 9.36 10.22
CA GLY A 55 7.53 9.36 9.00
C GLY A 55 6.92 8.51 7.89
N CYS A 56 6.01 7.60 8.25
CA CYS A 56 5.23 6.81 7.31
C CYS A 56 3.95 7.53 6.86
N TRP A 57 3.46 7.11 5.71
CA TRP A 57 2.20 7.57 5.14
C TRP A 57 1.22 6.41 5.05
N SER A 58 -0.02 6.62 4.65
CA SER A 58 -0.93 5.54 4.30
C SER A 58 -1.82 5.98 3.16
N ARG A 59 -2.28 5.01 2.37
CA ARG A 59 -3.32 5.22 1.37
C ARG A 59 -4.41 4.17 1.55
N ARG A 60 -5.63 4.61 1.30
CA ARG A 60 -6.83 3.79 1.32
C ARG A 60 -6.94 3.05 0.00
N ILE A 61 -6.96 1.72 0.07
CA ILE A 61 -7.32 0.88 -1.07
C ILE A 61 -8.83 0.86 -1.16
N ASP A 62 -9.56 0.58 -0.08
CA ASP A 62 -11.02 0.74 -0.02
C ASP A 62 -11.54 1.18 1.36
N ARG A 63 -12.77 0.79 1.73
CA ARG A 63 -13.40 1.16 3.01
C ARG A 63 -12.87 0.33 4.19
N GLU A 64 -12.39 -0.88 3.93
CA GLU A 64 -11.98 -1.87 4.93
C GLU A 64 -10.46 -2.09 4.88
N HIS A 65 -9.87 -1.98 3.69
CA HIS A 65 -8.47 -2.24 3.41
C HIS A 65 -7.65 -0.95 3.38
N LEU A 66 -6.77 -0.81 4.39
CA LEU A 66 -5.80 0.27 4.48
C LEU A 66 -4.41 -0.30 4.19
N ILE A 67 -3.60 0.29 3.30
CA ILE A 67 -2.13 0.22 3.37
C ILE A 67 -1.46 1.13 2.34
N LEU A 68 -0.51 1.94 2.83
CA LEU A 68 0.82 2.12 2.22
C LEU A 68 1.78 2.92 3.14
N ALA A 69 2.49 2.25 4.07
CA ALA A 69 3.45 2.87 4.99
C ALA A 69 4.84 3.06 4.38
N LEU A 70 5.15 4.28 3.90
CA LEU A 70 6.43 4.63 3.29
C LEU A 70 7.42 5.27 4.27
N PRO A 71 8.63 4.71 4.42
CA PRO A 71 9.83 5.52 4.55
C PRO A 71 10.59 5.48 3.22
N ILE A 72 10.07 6.11 2.16
CA ILE A 72 10.67 6.25 0.81
C ILE A 72 11.09 4.96 0.06
N ASP A 73 11.30 3.82 0.73
CA ASP A 73 11.88 2.61 0.15
C ASP A 73 11.13 1.30 0.49
N VAL A 74 10.21 1.28 1.48
CA VAL A 74 9.56 0.03 1.94
C VAL A 74 8.03 0.08 1.84
N VAL A 75 7.41 -0.96 1.26
CA VAL A 75 5.95 -1.19 1.26
C VAL A 75 5.62 -2.28 2.27
N PHE A 76 5.07 -1.90 3.43
CA PHE A 76 4.58 -2.85 4.44
C PHE A 76 3.15 -3.32 4.17
N PRO A 77 2.88 -4.62 4.36
CA PRO A 77 1.59 -5.27 4.36
C PRO A 77 1.25 -5.76 5.77
N SER A 78 0.13 -5.31 6.26
CA SER A 78 -0.76 -6.18 6.99
C SER A 78 -2.13 -5.90 6.39
N LEU A 79 -2.33 -6.31 5.13
CA LEU A 79 -3.64 -6.21 4.52
C LEU A 79 -4.49 -7.27 5.23
N ILE A 80 -5.17 -6.81 6.29
CA ILE A 80 -6.23 -7.53 7.02
C ILE A 80 -5.67 -8.55 8.03
N SER A 81 -5.82 -8.24 9.32
CA SER A 81 -6.21 -9.29 10.26
C SER A 81 -7.69 -9.56 9.97
N PRO A 82 -8.10 -10.80 9.65
CA PRO A 82 -9.51 -11.10 9.49
C PRO A 82 -10.16 -11.04 10.87
N ASP A 83 -11.05 -10.07 11.06
CA ASP A 83 -12.20 -10.23 11.96
C ASP A 83 -13.41 -10.63 11.10
#